data_AF-Q85FR8-F1
#
_entry.id   AF-Q85FR8-F1
#
_cell.length_a   1.000
_cell.length_b   1.000
_cell.length_c   1.000
_cell.angle_alpha   90.00
_cell.angle_beta   90.00
_cell.angle_gamma   90.00
#
_symmetry.space_group_name_H-M   'P 1'
#
loop_
_entity.id
_entity.type
_entity.pdbx_description
1 polymer ?
#
loop_
_entity_poly.entity_id
_entity_poly.type
_entity_poly.pdbx_seq_one_letter_code
_entity_poly.pdbx_strand_id
1 'polypeptide(L)' 'MANIKSSIKRIRISQRNRLRNQAIKSHIKWLMKHATKDEVESAIDKAVNKGVIHRNKAVRMKSKYERSHSRSTQ' A
#
# COMPACT_ATOMS: atom_id res chain seq x y z
N MET A 1 16.01 6.60 24.18
CA MET A 1 16.78 6.42 22.93
C MET A 1 17.36 5.01 22.89
N ALA A 2 17.73 4.49 21.72
CA ALA A 2 18.39 3.19 21.64
C ALA A 2 19.88 3.33 21.97
N ASN A 3 20.34 2.60 23.00
CA ASN A 3 21.71 2.74 23.51
C ASN A 3 22.65 1.63 22.98
N ILE A 4 22.11 0.54 22.42
CA ILE A 4 22.88 -0.56 21.84
C ILE A 4 23.04 -0.33 20.33
N LYS A 5 24.23 -0.60 19.77
CA LYS A 5 24.54 -0.43 18.33
C LYS A 5 23.52 -1.14 17.42
N SER A 6 23.14 -2.37 17.76
CA SER A 6 22.13 -3.15 17.03
C SER A 6 20.75 -2.47 17.05
N SER A 7 20.35 -1.91 18.19
CA SER A 7 19.10 -1.17 18.35
C SER A 7 19.07 0.12 17.53
N ILE A 8 20.18 0.89 17.50
CA ILE A 8 20.31 2.08 16.64
C ILE A 8 20.15 1.70 15.16
N LYS A 9 20.79 0.61 14.73
CA LYS A 9 20.65 0.08 13.35
C LYS A 9 19.20 -0.28 13.03
N ARG A 10 18.49 -0.95 13.95
CA ARG A 10 17.07 -1.31 13.76
C ARG A 10 16.17 -0.09 13.58
N ILE A 11 16.40 0.98 14.36
CA ILE A 11 15.65 2.24 14.21
C ILE A 11 15.85 2.83 12.80
N ARG A 12 17.10 2.93 12.32
CA ARG A 12 17.40 3.46 10.98
C ARG A 12 16.72 2.65 9.86
N ILE A 13 16.76 1.32 9.96
CA ILE A 13 16.11 0.42 8.98
C ILE A 13 14.58 0.61 9.03
N SER A 14 14.00 0.66 10.23
CA SER A 14 12.57 0.87 10.42
C SER A 14 12.09 2.19 9.81
N GLN A 15 12.82 3.29 10.05
CA GLN A 15 12.52 4.60 9.47
C GLN A 15 12.56 4.57 7.94
N ARG A 16 13.59 3.97 7.34
CA ARG A 16 13.68 3.79 5.88
C ARG A 16 12.48 3.03 5.32
N ASN A 17 12.15 1.89 5.92
CA ASN A 17 11.04 1.05 5.47
C ASN A 17 9.68 1.73 5.67
N ARG A 18 9.53 2.50 6.76
CA ARG A 18 8.33 3.32 7.03
C ARG A 18 8.08 4.32 5.90
N LEU A 19 9.10 5.10 5.51
CA LEU A 19 8.97 6.12 4.46
C LEU A 19 8.59 5.48 3.11
N ARG A 20 9.26 4.38 2.73
CA ARG A 20 8.92 3.61 1.52
C ARG A 20 7.46 3.11 1.55
N ASN A 21 7.05 2.51 2.67
CA ASN A 21 5.70 1.96 2.81
C ASN A 21 4.63 3.04 2.85
N GLN A 22 4.93 4.20 3.45
CA GLN A 22 4.05 5.36 3.48
C GLN A 22 3.79 5.89 2.07
N ALA A 23 4.85 6.10 1.27
CA ALA A 23 4.71 6.58 -0.11
C ALA A 23 3.82 5.65 -0.96
N ILE A 24 4.07 4.34 -0.91
CA ILE A 24 3.29 3.34 -1.67
C ILE A 24 1.82 3.31 -1.22
N LYS A 25 1.57 3.34 0.10
CA LYS A 25 0.19 3.34 0.63
C LYS A 25 -0.57 4.62 0.26
N SER A 26 0.10 5.78 0.32
CA SER A 26 -0.49 7.06 -0.08
C SER A 26 -0.83 7.07 -1.56
N HIS A 27 0.07 6.55 -2.41
CA HIS A 27 -0.17 6.46 -3.85
C HIS A 27 -1.37 5.57 -4.18
N ILE A 28 -1.48 4.37 -3.58
CA ILE A 28 -2.64 3.49 -3.77
C ILE A 28 -3.93 4.17 -3.32
N LYS A 29 -3.92 4.87 -2.17
CA LYS A 29 -5.09 5.60 -1.67
C LYS A 29 -5.54 6.69 -2.64
N TRP A 30 -4.60 7.38 -3.28
CA TRP A 30 -4.88 8.38 -4.30
C TRP A 30 -5.46 7.73 -5.58
N LEU A 31 -4.82 6.66 -6.09
CA LEU A 31 -5.31 5.91 -7.26
C LEU A 31 -6.73 5.39 -7.04
N MET A 32 -7.04 4.82 -5.87
CA MET A 32 -8.39 4.33 -5.55
C MET A 32 -9.49 5.39 -5.66
N LYS A 33 -9.15 6.69 -5.65
CA LYS A 33 -10.11 7.80 -5.76
C LYS A 33 -10.23 8.39 -7.16
N HIS A 34 -9.15 8.34 -7.95
CA HIS A 34 -9.02 9.16 -9.16
C HIS A 34 -8.63 8.37 -10.42
N ALA A 35 -8.14 7.14 -10.26
CA ALA A 35 -7.56 6.37 -11.33
C ALA A 35 -8.50 5.28 -11.86
N THR A 36 -8.15 4.78 -13.03
CA THR A 36 -8.85 3.67 -13.69
C THR A 36 -8.62 2.33 -12.98
N LYS A 37 -9.44 1.32 -13.31
CA LYS A 37 -9.35 -0.01 -12.71
C LYS A 37 -7.96 -0.61 -12.86
N ASP A 38 -7.42 -0.54 -14.07
CA ASP A 38 -6.15 -1.17 -14.43
C ASP A 38 -4.97 -0.57 -13.65
N GLU A 39 -4.95 0.75 -13.48
CA GLU A 39 -3.92 1.46 -12.71
C GLU A 39 -3.97 1.07 -11.23
N VAL A 40 -5.18 0.98 -10.66
CA VAL A 40 -5.40 0.57 -9.27
C VAL A 40 -4.95 -0.87 -9.05
N GLU A 41 -5.35 -1.80 -9.92
CA GLU A 41 -4.96 -3.21 -9.81
C GLU A 41 -3.46 -3.41 -9.94
N SER A 42 -2.84 -2.78 -10.95
CA SER A 42 -1.39 -2.84 -11.17
C SER A 42 -0.62 -2.32 -9.95
N ALA A 43 -1.06 -1.21 -9.35
CA ALA A 43 -0.40 -0.64 -8.18
C ALA A 43 -0.55 -1.52 -6.93
N ILE A 44 -1.72 -2.14 -6.74
CA ILE A 44 -1.98 -3.08 -5.65
C ILE A 44 -1.09 -4.31 -5.79
N ASP A 45 -1.02 -4.90 -6.98
CA ASP A 45 -0.24 -6.12 -7.22
C ASP A 45 1.27 -5.86 -7.08
N LYS A 46 1.75 -4.72 -7.57
CA LYS A 46 3.14 -4.27 -7.33
C LYS A 46 3.42 -4.09 -5.84
N ALA A 47 2.46 -3.63 -5.04
CA ALA A 47 2.64 -3.47 -3.59
C ALA A 47 2.63 -4.80 -2.82
N VAL A 48 1.91 -5.81 -3.31
CA VAL A 48 2.01 -7.20 -2.81
C VAL A 48 3.38 -7.77 -3.11
N ASN A 49 3.85 -7.66 -4.35
CA ASN A 49 5.19 -8.15 -4.76
C ASN A 49 6.31 -7.47 -3.97
N LYS A 50 6.14 -6.18 -3.63
CA LYS A 50 7.08 -5.42 -2.78
C LYS A 50 6.97 -5.74 -1.28
N GLY A 51 6.03 -6.59 -0.86
CA GLY A 51 5.80 -6.95 0.54
C GLY A 51 5.18 -5.85 1.41
N VAL A 52 4.60 -4.81 0.81
CA VAL A 52 4.00 -3.67 1.54
C VAL A 52 2.58 -3.99 2.01
N ILE A 53 1.88 -4.84 1.26
CA ILE A 53 0.48 -5.22 1.46
C ILE A 53 0.38 -6.74 1.38
N HIS A 54 -0.36 -7.35 2.31
CA HIS A 54 -0.64 -8.79 2.28
C HIS A 54 -1.67 -9.14 1.20
N ARG A 55 -1.58 -10.34 0.59
CA ARG A 55 -2.50 -10.81 -0.47
C ARG A 55 -3.99 -10.63 -0.13
N ASN A 56 -4.39 -10.97 1.10
CA ASN A 56 -5.80 -10.81 1.52
C ASN A 56 -6.22 -9.34 1.59
N LYS A 57 -5.29 -8.43 1.89
CA LYS A 57 -5.56 -6.99 1.88
C LYS A 57 -5.67 -6.48 0.45
N ALA A 58 -4.86 -6.97 -0.47
CA ALA A 58 -4.98 -6.65 -1.90
C ALA A 58 -6.34 -7.08 -2.47
N VAL A 59 -6.76 -8.33 -2.22
CA VAL A 59 -8.09 -8.84 -2.64
C VAL A 59 -9.23 -7.97 -2.09
N ARG A 60 -9.17 -7.57 -0.81
CA ARG A 60 -10.17 -6.66 -0.22
C ARG A 60 -10.17 -5.29 -0.88
N MET A 61 -9.01 -4.75 -1.26
CA MET A 61 -8.90 -3.45 -1.92
C MET A 61 -9.50 -3.49 -3.33
N LYS A 62 -9.20 -4.53 -4.11
CA LYS A 62 -9.79 -4.76 -5.45
C LYS A 62 -11.32 -4.87 -5.37
N SER A 63 -11.83 -5.73 -4.48
CA SER A 63 -13.28 -5.88 -4.27
C SER A 63 -13.96 -4.59 -3.81
N LYS A 64 -13.28 -3.77 -3.00
CA LYS A 64 -13.82 -2.46 -2.56
C LYS A 64 -13.93 -1.49 -3.73
N TYR A 65 -12.92 -1.43 -4.59
CA TYR A 65 -12.93 -0.58 -5.78
C TYR A 65 -14.09 -0.99 -6.71
N GLU A 66 -14.25 -2.29 -6.97
CA GLU A 66 -15.37 -2.77 -7.81
C GLU A 66 -16.74 -2.40 -7.23
N ARG A 67 -16.95 -2.61 -5.92
CA ARG A 67 -18.21 -2.26 -5.25
C ARG A 67 -18.50 -0.76 -5.26
N SER A 68 -17.49 0.10 -5.19
CA SER A 68 -17.72 1.55 -5.24
C SER A 68 -18.09 2.01 -6.65
N HIS A 69 -17.45 1.43 -7.67
CA HIS A 69 -17.72 1.76 -9.07
C HIS A 69 -19.08 1.22 -9.53
N SER A 70 -19.46 0.01 -9.11
CA SER A 70 -20.77 -0.56 -9.46
C SER A 70 -21.93 0.23 -8.86
N ARG A 71 -21.74 0.85 -7.70
CA ARG A 71 -22.74 1.71 -7.05
C ARG A 71 -22.88 3.06 -7.71
N SER A 72 -21.82 3.58 -8.35
CA SER A 72 -21.89 4.85 -9.07
C SER A 72 -22.53 4.74 -10.46
N THR A 73 -22.58 3.52 -11.03
CA THR A 73 -23.18 3.25 -12.34
C THR A 73 -24.65 2.84 -12.27
N GLN A 74 -25.20 2.64 -11.07
CA GLN A 74 -26.63 2.38 -10.82
C GLN A 74 -27.35 3.69 -10.52
#